data_AF-A0A958P7G2-F1
#
_entry.id   AF-A0A958P7G2-F1
#
_cell.length_a   1.000
_cell.length_b   1.000
_cell.length_c   1.000
_cell.angle_alpha   90.00
_cell.angle_beta   90.00
_cell.angle_gamma   90.00
#
_symmetry.space_group_name_H-M   'P 1'
#
loop_
_entity.id
_entity.type
_entity.pdbx_description
1 polymer ?
#
loop_
_entity_poly.entity_id
_entity_poly.type
_entity_poly.pdbx_seq_one_letter_code
_entity_poly.pdbx_strand_id
1 'polypeptide(L)'
;MKQRPKKPNLKIKNNSLPIVDWQSFLPAPIIGVDEVGRGCLAGSVYAAAVILNPAYSVDHYTDSKLLSEPRREELFEEILLRHQIGIGFASVDEIFEMNIFRASLLAMRRAVEKLKQRTGHILVDGKFPIPDMKAFRQTPLIKGDLRAKPIAAASIVAKVSRDREMKKWAEKYPHYGFERHKGYATVDHKEAIQSFGVLHIHRKAFAGVREFVERSAEVDVISTVPRTVGRSPSS
;
A
#
# COMPACT_ATOMS: atom_id res chain seq x y z
N MET A 1 -35.66 44.03 14.63
CA MET A 1 -34.73 42.88 14.60
C MET A 1 -35.41 41.71 13.91
N LYS A 2 -35.05 41.40 12.65
CA LYS A 2 -35.61 40.24 11.92
C LYS A 2 -34.71 39.02 12.19
N GLN A 3 -35.26 38.00 12.84
CA GLN A 3 -34.57 36.73 13.07
C GLN A 3 -34.31 36.02 11.73
N ARG A 4 -33.05 35.64 11.49
CA ARG A 4 -32.65 34.85 10.33
C ARG A 4 -33.16 33.41 10.48
N PRO A 5 -33.71 32.77 9.44
CA PRO A 5 -34.13 31.38 9.51
C PRO A 5 -32.89 30.48 9.63
N LYS A 6 -32.94 29.53 10.58
CA LYS A 6 -31.93 28.48 10.75
C LYS A 6 -31.83 27.67 9.44
N LYS A 7 -30.62 27.55 8.89
CA LYS A 7 -30.33 26.68 7.75
C LYS A 7 -30.73 25.23 8.09
N PRO A 8 -31.39 24.50 7.19
CA PRO A 8 -31.75 23.11 7.44
C PRO A 8 -30.50 22.24 7.52
N ASN A 9 -30.50 21.34 8.51
CA ASN A 9 -29.50 20.29 8.73
C ASN A 9 -29.10 19.61 7.41
N LEU A 10 -27.79 19.62 7.09
CA LEU A 10 -27.25 18.75 6.05
C LEU A 10 -27.54 17.30 6.45
N LYS A 11 -28.42 16.64 5.69
CA LYS A 11 -28.62 15.19 5.76
C LYS A 11 -27.28 14.51 5.47
N ILE A 12 -26.74 13.80 6.46
CA ILE A 12 -25.66 12.84 6.26
C ILE A 12 -26.23 11.75 5.33
N LYS A 13 -25.81 11.74 4.07
CA LYS A 13 -26.08 10.62 3.17
C LYS A 13 -25.27 9.43 3.68
N ASN A 14 -25.92 8.53 4.42
CA ASN A 14 -25.35 7.23 4.77
C ASN A 14 -25.24 6.41 3.47
N ASN A 15 -24.14 6.62 2.74
CA ASN A 15 -23.85 5.97 1.47
C ASN A 15 -22.94 4.73 1.70
N SER A 16 -23.27 3.92 2.70
CA SER A 16 -22.55 2.69 3.00
C SER A 16 -22.97 1.61 1.99
N LEU A 17 -22.01 1.12 1.20
CA LEU A 17 -22.23 -0.03 0.33
C LEU A 17 -22.63 -1.26 1.17
N PRO A 18 -23.46 -2.16 0.66
CA PRO A 18 -23.95 -3.31 1.43
C PRO A 18 -22.83 -4.29 1.76
N ILE A 19 -22.93 -4.89 2.95
CA ILE A 19 -22.13 -6.05 3.35
C ILE A 19 -22.41 -7.20 2.38
N VAL A 20 -21.36 -7.92 2.02
CA VAL A 20 -21.42 -9.04 1.09
C VAL A 20 -21.46 -10.34 1.88
N ASP A 21 -22.43 -11.20 1.56
CA ASP A 21 -22.42 -12.59 2.01
C ASP A 21 -21.34 -13.36 1.24
N TRP A 22 -20.10 -13.22 1.70
CA TRP A 22 -18.92 -13.78 1.06
C TRP A 22 -18.89 -15.31 1.07
N GLN A 23 -19.68 -15.96 1.94
CA GLN A 23 -19.75 -17.42 2.02
C GLN A 23 -20.57 -18.03 0.88
N SER A 24 -21.46 -17.26 0.26
CA SER A 24 -22.29 -17.70 -0.86
C SER A 24 -21.53 -17.88 -2.19
N PHE A 25 -20.28 -17.39 -2.27
CA PHE A 25 -19.49 -17.45 -3.49
C PHE A 25 -18.99 -18.89 -3.75
N LEU A 26 -18.85 -19.23 -5.02
CA LEU A 26 -18.31 -20.51 -5.48
C LEU A 26 -17.35 -20.30 -6.66
N PRO A 27 -16.36 -21.18 -6.88
CA PRO A 27 -16.04 -22.35 -6.05
C PRO A 27 -15.31 -21.98 -4.76
N ALA A 28 -15.43 -22.82 -3.73
CA ALA A 28 -14.58 -22.74 -2.55
C ALA A 28 -13.13 -23.19 -2.87
N PRO A 29 -12.12 -22.73 -2.11
CA PRO A 29 -12.19 -21.78 -1.00
C PRO A 29 -12.42 -20.33 -1.46
N ILE A 30 -12.93 -19.50 -0.55
CA ILE A 30 -13.08 -18.05 -0.76
C ILE A 30 -11.83 -17.35 -0.25
N ILE A 31 -11.22 -16.56 -1.12
CA ILE A 31 -9.92 -15.93 -0.90
C ILE A 31 -10.12 -14.42 -0.90
N GLY A 32 -9.93 -13.76 0.24
CA GLY A 32 -9.93 -12.30 0.28
C GLY A 32 -8.55 -11.74 -0.04
N VAL A 33 -8.48 -10.68 -0.84
CA VAL A 33 -7.22 -10.06 -1.27
C VAL A 33 -7.31 -8.55 -1.16
N ASP A 34 -6.28 -7.93 -0.59
CA ASP A 34 -6.13 -6.47 -0.48
C ASP A 34 -4.66 -6.05 -0.60
N GLU A 35 -4.41 -4.82 -1.04
CA GLU A 35 -3.08 -4.21 -1.18
C GLU A 35 -2.87 -2.97 -0.32
N VAL A 36 -1.60 -2.69 -0.01
CA VAL A 36 -1.20 -1.48 0.71
C VAL A 36 0.08 -0.87 0.13
N GLY A 37 0.18 0.45 0.24
CA GLY A 37 1.40 1.18 -0.10
C GLY A 37 1.45 1.73 -1.53
N ARG A 38 0.32 1.79 -2.25
CA ARG A 38 0.28 2.34 -3.61
C ARG A 38 0.71 3.81 -3.68
N GLY A 39 0.28 4.63 -2.73
CA GLY A 39 0.59 6.06 -2.69
C GLY A 39 1.91 6.44 -2.00
N CYS A 40 2.74 5.47 -1.62
CA CYS A 40 4.00 5.74 -0.94
C CYS A 40 5.10 6.16 -1.92
N LEU A 41 5.98 7.06 -1.48
CA LEU A 41 7.19 7.47 -2.20
C LEU A 41 8.34 6.46 -2.03
N ALA A 42 8.30 5.66 -0.97
CA ALA A 42 9.33 4.67 -0.66
C ALA A 42 8.76 3.28 -0.30
N GLY A 43 9.57 2.26 -0.49
CA GLY A 43 9.30 0.87 -0.17
C GLY A 43 8.44 0.16 -1.21
N SER A 44 8.33 -1.16 -1.04
CA SER A 44 7.57 -2.05 -1.91
C SER A 44 6.05 -1.78 -1.78
N VAL A 45 5.28 -2.27 -2.75
CA VAL A 45 3.83 -2.42 -2.61
C VAL A 45 3.56 -3.85 -2.11
N TYR A 46 2.74 -3.97 -1.07
CA TYR A 46 2.42 -5.26 -0.44
C TYR A 46 0.98 -5.63 -0.70
N ALA A 47 0.69 -6.92 -0.73
CA ALA A 47 -0.65 -7.46 -0.71
C ALA A 47 -0.69 -8.72 0.16
N ALA A 48 -1.89 -9.05 0.63
CA ALA A 48 -2.14 -10.30 1.31
C ALA A 48 -3.34 -11.02 0.71
N ALA A 49 -3.35 -12.34 0.83
CA ALA A 49 -4.45 -13.21 0.47
C ALA A 49 -4.79 -14.05 1.70
N VAL A 50 -6.07 -14.13 2.07
CA VAL A 50 -6.52 -14.84 3.29
C VAL A 50 -7.68 -15.75 2.97
N ILE A 51 -7.60 -17.00 3.45
CA ILE A 51 -8.71 -17.95 3.51
C ILE A 51 -9.08 -18.12 4.97
N LEU A 52 -10.28 -17.68 5.32
CA LEU A 52 -10.79 -17.77 6.68
C LEU A 52 -11.15 -19.22 7.01
N ASN A 53 -10.77 -19.64 8.21
CA ASN A 53 -11.18 -20.94 8.75
C ASN A 53 -12.59 -20.78 9.35
N PRO A 54 -13.60 -21.55 8.88
CA PRO A 54 -14.98 -21.40 9.34
C PRO A 54 -15.19 -21.78 10.81
N ALA A 55 -14.21 -22.42 11.46
CA ALA A 55 -14.29 -22.78 12.89
C ALA A 55 -14.16 -21.59 13.85
N TYR A 56 -13.79 -20.39 13.36
CA TYR A 56 -13.58 -19.21 14.20
C TYR A 56 -14.50 -18.06 13.78
N SER A 57 -14.96 -17.28 14.74
CA SER A 57 -15.66 -16.02 14.47
C SER A 57 -14.68 -15.00 13.89
N VAL A 58 -15.18 -14.22 12.92
CA VAL A 58 -14.43 -13.23 12.15
C VAL A 58 -15.13 -11.87 12.13
N ASP A 59 -16.12 -11.68 13.01
CA ASP A 59 -17.00 -10.51 13.01
C ASP A 59 -16.25 -9.22 13.37
N HIS A 60 -15.19 -9.34 14.17
CA HIS A 60 -14.32 -8.25 14.61
C HIS A 60 -13.30 -7.79 13.57
N TYR A 61 -13.17 -8.47 12.41
CA TYR A 61 -12.32 -7.99 11.33
C TYR A 61 -12.99 -6.85 10.56
N THR A 62 -12.24 -5.79 10.30
CA THR A 62 -12.67 -4.58 9.58
C THR A 62 -11.48 -3.94 8.85
N ASP A 63 -11.70 -2.85 8.11
CA ASP A 63 -10.64 -2.10 7.41
C ASP A 63 -9.51 -1.75 8.40
N SER A 64 -8.29 -2.14 8.04
CA SER A 64 -7.06 -1.85 8.78
C SER A 64 -6.86 -0.37 9.14
N LYS A 65 -7.47 0.57 8.38
CA LYS A 65 -7.41 2.01 8.64
C LYS A 65 -8.29 2.44 9.81
N LEU A 66 -9.30 1.66 10.17
CA LEU A 66 -10.20 1.92 11.32
C LEU A 66 -9.63 1.38 12.63
N LEU A 67 -8.50 0.68 12.58
CA LEU A 67 -7.88 0.03 13.73
C LEU A 67 -6.63 0.79 14.18
N SER A 68 -6.41 0.86 15.49
CA SER A 68 -5.15 1.34 16.06
C SER A 68 -4.01 0.37 15.72
N GLU A 69 -2.77 0.85 15.74
CA GLU A 69 -1.61 0.01 15.45
C GLU A 69 -1.49 -1.21 16.40
N PRO A 70 -1.64 -1.07 17.74
CA PRO A 70 -1.61 -2.23 18.63
C PRO A 70 -2.71 -3.25 18.33
N ARG A 71 -3.93 -2.77 18.02
CA ARG A 71 -5.04 -3.66 17.68
C ARG A 71 -4.80 -4.39 16.36
N ARG A 72 -4.19 -3.73 15.37
CA ARG A 72 -3.80 -4.40 14.12
C ARG A 72 -2.76 -5.49 14.35
N GLU A 73 -1.75 -5.24 15.18
CA GLU A 73 -0.72 -6.24 15.51
C GLU A 73 -1.35 -7.45 16.22
N GLU A 74 -2.25 -7.24 17.17
CA GLU A 74 -3.00 -8.33 17.83
C GLU A 74 -3.81 -9.17 16.83
N LEU A 75 -4.58 -8.50 15.97
CA LEU A 75 -5.37 -9.18 14.94
C LEU A 75 -4.50 -9.89 13.89
N PHE A 76 -3.33 -9.34 13.58
CA PHE A 76 -2.38 -9.96 12.68
C PHE A 76 -1.90 -11.31 13.22
N GLU A 77 -1.51 -11.36 14.50
CA GLU A 77 -1.11 -12.62 15.15
C GLU A 77 -2.28 -13.60 15.25
N GLU A 78 -3.50 -13.11 15.52
CA GLU A 78 -4.71 -13.94 15.52
C GLU A 78 -4.97 -14.58 14.13
N ILE A 79 -4.93 -13.77 13.06
CA ILE A 79 -5.17 -14.22 11.69
C ILE A 79 -4.12 -15.24 11.27
N LEU A 80 -2.84 -14.98 11.59
CA LEU A 80 -1.74 -15.91 11.34
C LEU A 80 -1.95 -17.28 11.99
N LEU A 81 -2.44 -17.30 13.22
CA LEU A 81 -2.62 -18.52 13.98
C LEU A 81 -3.83 -19.34 13.49
N ARG A 82 -4.90 -18.67 13.04
CA ARG A 82 -6.20 -19.31 12.79
C ARG A 82 -6.53 -19.56 11.33
N HIS A 83 -5.85 -18.89 10.39
CA HIS A 83 -6.26 -18.83 8.99
C HIS A 83 -5.10 -19.13 8.04
N GLN A 84 -5.42 -19.49 6.80
CA GLN A 84 -4.38 -19.63 5.78
C GLN A 84 -4.10 -18.27 5.16
N ILE A 85 -2.81 -17.94 5.06
CA ILE A 85 -2.37 -16.64 4.55
C ILE A 85 -1.31 -16.78 3.46
N GLY A 86 -1.31 -15.81 2.54
CA GLY A 86 -0.22 -15.58 1.61
C GLY A 86 0.11 -14.09 1.58
N ILE A 87 1.39 -13.73 1.60
CA ILE A 87 1.86 -12.33 1.55
C ILE A 87 2.70 -12.14 0.31
N GLY A 88 2.27 -11.28 -0.60
CA GLY A 88 3.01 -10.91 -1.80
C GLY A 88 3.50 -9.48 -1.74
N PHE A 89 4.57 -9.17 -2.46
CA PHE A 89 5.00 -7.79 -2.67
C PHE A 89 5.56 -7.63 -4.09
N ALA A 90 5.60 -6.38 -4.55
CA ALA A 90 6.36 -5.99 -5.72
C ALA A 90 7.35 -4.88 -5.32
N SER A 91 8.61 -5.07 -5.72
CA SER A 91 9.73 -4.21 -5.34
C SER A 91 9.64 -2.81 -5.95
N VAL A 92 10.50 -1.90 -5.49
CA VAL A 92 10.62 -0.56 -6.07
C VAL A 92 11.02 -0.61 -7.55
N ASP A 93 11.91 -1.55 -7.91
CA ASP A 93 12.35 -1.74 -9.29
C ASP A 93 11.21 -2.27 -10.17
N GLU A 94 10.45 -3.24 -9.68
CA GLU A 94 9.27 -3.74 -10.40
C GLU A 94 8.22 -2.63 -10.58
N ILE A 95 7.98 -1.82 -9.55
CA ILE A 95 7.09 -0.64 -9.65
C ILE A 95 7.57 0.33 -10.72
N PHE A 96 8.88 0.54 -10.83
CA PHE A 96 9.46 1.39 -11.86
C PHE A 96 9.24 0.83 -13.26
N GLU A 97 9.48 -0.47 -13.46
CA GLU A 97 9.36 -1.15 -14.76
C GLU A 97 7.93 -1.23 -15.28
N MET A 98 6.95 -1.55 -14.41
CA MET A 98 5.59 -1.87 -14.86
C MET A 98 4.52 -0.91 -14.38
N ASN A 99 4.88 0.17 -13.69
CA ASN A 99 4.01 1.10 -12.96
C ASN A 99 3.29 0.50 -11.73
N ILE A 100 2.84 1.40 -10.85
CA ILE A 100 2.26 1.02 -9.56
C ILE A 100 0.97 0.21 -9.66
N PHE A 101 0.17 0.41 -10.70
CA PHE A 101 -1.08 -0.32 -10.87
C PHE A 101 -0.81 -1.80 -11.20
N ARG A 102 0.07 -2.07 -12.17
CA ARG A 102 0.44 -3.46 -12.49
C ARG A 102 1.25 -4.11 -11.37
N ALA A 103 2.13 -3.35 -10.71
CA ALA A 103 2.89 -3.85 -9.56
C ALA A 103 1.99 -4.22 -8.37
N SER A 104 0.92 -3.47 -8.10
CA SER A 104 -0.08 -3.88 -7.09
C SER A 104 -0.77 -5.18 -7.45
N LEU A 105 -1.16 -5.37 -8.71
CA LEU A 105 -1.79 -6.61 -9.17
C LEU A 105 -0.80 -7.80 -9.13
N LEU A 106 0.48 -7.57 -9.43
CA LEU A 106 1.54 -8.56 -9.26
C LEU A 106 1.72 -8.98 -7.80
N ALA A 107 1.73 -8.01 -6.86
CA ALA A 107 1.80 -8.31 -5.44
C ALA A 107 0.61 -9.15 -4.97
N MET A 108 -0.62 -8.81 -5.42
CA MET A 108 -1.82 -9.61 -5.14
C MET A 108 -1.72 -11.03 -5.71
N ARG A 109 -1.26 -11.18 -6.96
CA ARG A 109 -1.05 -12.50 -7.58
C ARG A 109 -0.12 -13.36 -6.74
N ARG A 110 1.04 -12.82 -6.36
CA ARG A 110 2.03 -13.49 -5.51
C ARG A 110 1.46 -13.88 -4.14
N ALA A 111 0.59 -13.04 -3.58
CA ALA A 111 -0.08 -13.35 -2.33
C ALA A 111 -0.99 -14.58 -2.48
N VAL A 112 -1.80 -14.64 -3.54
CA VAL A 112 -2.68 -15.79 -3.81
C VAL A 112 -1.88 -17.06 -4.12
N GLU A 113 -0.82 -16.97 -4.94
CA GLU A 113 0.03 -18.11 -5.29
C GLU A 113 0.67 -18.76 -4.04
N LYS A 114 1.00 -17.98 -3.02
CA LYS A 114 1.54 -18.49 -1.75
C LYS A 114 0.55 -19.32 -0.94
N LEU A 115 -0.76 -19.17 -1.16
CA LEU A 115 -1.77 -20.05 -0.56
C LEU A 115 -1.75 -21.47 -1.16
N LYS A 116 -1.08 -21.67 -2.29
CA LYS A 116 -0.93 -22.96 -2.99
C LYS A 116 -2.26 -23.65 -3.33
N GLN A 117 -3.33 -22.86 -3.51
CA GLN A 117 -4.63 -23.37 -3.96
C GLN A 117 -4.62 -23.60 -5.47
N ARG A 118 -5.38 -24.59 -5.94
CA ARG A 118 -5.51 -24.90 -7.38
C ARG A 118 -6.71 -24.21 -8.03
N THR A 119 -7.73 -23.90 -7.24
CA THR A 119 -8.98 -23.25 -7.65
C THR A 119 -9.58 -22.53 -6.45
N GLY A 120 -10.61 -21.72 -6.67
CA GLY A 120 -11.30 -20.95 -5.63
C GLY A 120 -11.97 -19.71 -6.20
N HIS A 121 -12.54 -18.90 -5.31
CA HIS A 121 -13.12 -17.60 -5.65
C HIS A 121 -12.37 -16.49 -4.93
N ILE A 122 -11.73 -15.60 -5.70
CA ILE A 122 -10.98 -14.46 -5.18
C ILE A 122 -11.91 -13.25 -5.07
N LEU A 123 -12.09 -12.73 -3.86
CA LEU A 123 -12.68 -11.43 -3.61
C LEU A 123 -11.54 -10.41 -3.52
N VAL A 124 -11.50 -9.48 -4.47
CA VAL A 124 -10.38 -8.52 -4.62
C VAL A 124 -10.86 -7.15 -4.17
N ASP A 125 -10.15 -6.47 -3.25
CA ASP A 125 -10.46 -5.06 -2.98
C ASP A 125 -10.18 -4.20 -4.22
N GLY A 126 -11.15 -3.37 -4.58
CA GLY A 126 -11.05 -2.45 -5.69
C GLY A 126 -11.88 -2.83 -6.91
N LYS A 127 -11.38 -2.44 -8.09
CA LYS A 127 -12.18 -2.41 -9.33
C LYS A 127 -11.78 -3.46 -10.36
N PHE A 128 -10.60 -4.06 -10.21
CA PHE A 128 -10.00 -4.86 -11.26
C PHE A 128 -9.70 -6.27 -10.75
N PRO A 129 -9.88 -7.30 -11.59
CA PRO A 129 -9.42 -8.64 -11.26
C PRO A 129 -7.89 -8.72 -11.33
N ILE A 130 -7.33 -9.74 -10.71
CA ILE A 130 -5.90 -10.08 -10.77
C ILE A 130 -5.64 -10.80 -12.11
N PRO A 131 -4.73 -10.28 -12.96
CA PRO A 131 -4.38 -10.91 -14.23
C PRO A 131 -3.71 -12.27 -14.05
N ASP A 132 -3.80 -13.11 -15.09
CA ASP A 132 -3.13 -14.42 -15.20
C ASP A 132 -3.59 -15.49 -14.19
N MET A 133 -4.71 -15.26 -13.50
CA MET A 133 -5.30 -16.18 -12.52
C MET A 133 -6.51 -16.95 -13.09
N LYS A 134 -6.35 -17.59 -14.26
CA LYS A 134 -7.44 -18.23 -15.01
C LYS A 134 -8.12 -19.40 -14.28
N ALA A 135 -7.44 -20.05 -13.34
CA ALA A 135 -7.97 -21.16 -12.56
C ALA A 135 -8.95 -20.74 -11.45
N PHE A 136 -9.07 -19.42 -11.19
CA PHE A 136 -9.87 -18.86 -10.13
C PHE A 136 -11.02 -18.02 -10.69
N ARG A 137 -12.20 -18.13 -10.07
CA ARG A 137 -13.25 -17.11 -10.22
C ARG A 137 -12.83 -15.87 -9.44
N GLN A 138 -13.22 -14.68 -9.91
CA GLN A 138 -12.83 -13.43 -9.26
C GLN A 138 -14.01 -12.45 -9.23
N THR A 139 -14.18 -11.79 -8.10
CA THR A 139 -15.14 -10.70 -7.92
C THR A 139 -14.42 -9.50 -7.31
N PRO A 140 -14.14 -8.45 -8.09
CA PRO A 140 -13.68 -7.18 -7.56
C PRO A 140 -14.79 -6.50 -6.75
N LEU A 141 -14.45 -6.02 -5.55
CA LEU A 141 -15.37 -5.34 -4.65
C LEU A 141 -14.79 -3.98 -4.27
N ILE A 142 -15.45 -2.90 -4.71
CA ILE A 142 -15.12 -1.55 -4.25
C ILE A 142 -15.38 -1.47 -2.74
N LYS A 143 -14.36 -1.05 -1.98
CA LYS A 143 -14.36 -1.02 -0.50
C LYS A 143 -14.69 -2.39 0.08
N GLY A 144 -14.06 -3.43 -0.48
CA GLY A 144 -14.24 -4.81 -0.11
C GLY A 144 -13.80 -5.08 1.32
N ASP A 145 -12.80 -4.36 1.82
CA ASP A 145 -12.33 -4.38 3.21
C ASP A 145 -13.42 -4.06 4.25
N LEU A 146 -14.38 -3.20 3.90
CA LEU A 146 -15.55 -2.88 4.72
C LEU A 146 -16.75 -3.80 4.49
N ARG A 147 -16.69 -4.67 3.47
CA ARG A 147 -17.86 -5.42 2.97
C ARG A 147 -17.72 -6.93 3.04
N ALA A 148 -16.50 -7.47 3.02
CA ALA A 148 -16.22 -8.89 3.02
C ALA A 148 -15.10 -9.21 4.02
N LYS A 149 -15.38 -10.10 4.98
CA LYS A 149 -14.44 -10.44 6.06
C LYS A 149 -13.10 -11.01 5.58
N PRO A 150 -13.03 -11.84 4.51
CA PRO A 150 -11.75 -12.26 3.96
C PRO A 150 -10.88 -11.08 3.49
N ILE A 151 -11.49 -10.06 2.86
CA ILE A 151 -10.76 -8.86 2.41
C ILE A 151 -10.33 -8.01 3.61
N ALA A 152 -11.19 -7.86 4.62
CA ALA A 152 -10.86 -7.17 5.87
C ALA A 152 -9.60 -7.78 6.53
N ALA A 153 -9.57 -9.12 6.66
CA ALA A 153 -8.41 -9.84 7.18
C ALA A 153 -7.16 -9.63 6.31
N ALA A 154 -7.29 -9.71 4.98
CA ALA A 154 -6.19 -9.41 4.06
C ALA A 154 -5.65 -7.98 4.23
N SER A 155 -6.52 -6.99 4.43
CA SER A 155 -6.12 -5.58 4.64
C SER A 155 -5.21 -5.44 5.87
N ILE A 156 -5.54 -6.14 6.97
CA ILE A 156 -4.76 -6.13 8.21
C ILE A 156 -3.40 -6.80 7.98
N VAL A 157 -3.39 -7.98 7.35
CA VAL A 157 -2.16 -8.73 7.05
C VAL A 157 -1.22 -7.93 6.15
N ALA A 158 -1.74 -7.34 5.08
CA ALA A 158 -0.96 -6.52 4.17
C ALA A 158 -0.38 -5.29 4.89
N LYS A 159 -1.21 -4.58 5.66
CA LYS A 159 -0.83 -3.36 6.38
C LYS A 159 0.27 -3.60 7.40
N VAL A 160 0.12 -4.60 8.27
CA VAL A 160 1.11 -4.92 9.30
C VAL A 160 2.41 -5.41 8.66
N SER A 161 2.33 -6.27 7.64
CA SER A 161 3.52 -6.76 6.92
C SER A 161 4.35 -5.63 6.33
N ARG A 162 3.69 -4.67 5.67
CA ARG A 162 4.37 -3.51 5.08
C ARG A 162 4.91 -2.55 6.14
N ASP A 163 4.14 -2.27 7.19
CA ASP A 163 4.59 -1.37 8.24
C ASP A 163 5.83 -1.92 8.97
N ARG A 164 5.91 -3.24 9.16
CA ARG A 164 7.11 -3.93 9.66
C ARG A 164 8.32 -3.77 8.73
N GLU A 165 8.14 -3.82 7.40
CA GLU A 165 9.20 -3.50 6.43
C GLU A 165 9.69 -2.04 6.60
N MET A 166 8.77 -1.09 6.70
CA MET A 166 9.13 0.32 6.86
C MET A 166 9.83 0.61 8.18
N LYS A 167 9.50 -0.08 9.28
CA LYS A 167 10.24 0.00 10.55
C LYS A 167 11.69 -0.48 10.39
N LYS A 168 11.93 -1.58 9.66
CA LYS A 168 13.30 -2.04 9.36
C LYS A 168 14.09 -1.02 8.54
N TRP A 169 13.43 -0.34 7.59
CA TRP A 169 14.07 0.75 6.86
C TRP A 169 14.36 1.96 7.74
N ALA A 170 13.52 2.24 8.74
CA ALA A 170 13.77 3.31 9.72
C ALA A 170 15.02 3.02 10.57
N GLU A 171 15.22 1.77 10.99
CA GLU A 171 16.43 1.37 11.71
C GLU A 171 17.70 1.61 10.87
N LYS A 172 17.63 1.32 9.56
CA LYS A 172 18.76 1.54 8.63
C LYS A 172 18.94 3.01 8.23
N TYR A 173 17.86 3.78 8.20
CA TYR A 173 17.83 5.17 7.74
C TYR A 173 17.07 6.06 8.74
N PRO A 174 17.62 6.28 9.95
CA PRO A 174 16.90 6.89 11.07
C PRO A 174 16.45 8.34 10.81
N HIS A 175 17.10 9.05 9.90
CA HIS A 175 16.78 10.44 9.58
C HIS A 175 15.58 10.61 8.62
N TYR A 176 15.04 9.51 8.09
CA TYR A 176 13.99 9.56 7.07
C TYR A 176 12.57 9.44 7.62
N GLY A 177 12.36 9.16 8.91
CA GLY A 177 11.02 9.12 9.54
C GLY A 177 10.11 7.95 9.10
N PHE A 178 10.69 6.89 8.51
CA PHE A 178 9.94 5.75 7.98
C PHE A 178 9.08 5.03 9.02
N GLU A 179 9.49 5.03 10.29
CA GLU A 179 8.74 4.50 11.43
C GLU A 179 7.46 5.27 11.73
N ARG A 180 7.35 6.53 11.29
CA ARG A 180 6.15 7.36 11.45
C ARG A 180 5.27 7.31 10.22
N HIS A 181 5.76 7.87 9.10
CA HIS A 181 4.95 8.05 7.88
C HIS A 181 5.00 6.85 6.93
N LYS A 182 5.73 5.76 7.23
CA LYS A 182 5.70 4.50 6.45
C LYS A 182 5.95 4.68 4.94
N GLY A 183 6.75 5.69 4.58
CA GLY A 183 7.05 6.05 3.19
C GLY A 183 5.96 6.83 2.44
N TYR A 184 4.86 7.25 3.07
CA TYR A 184 3.86 8.14 2.45
C TYR A 184 4.43 9.55 2.20
N ALA A 185 3.82 10.28 1.26
CA ALA A 185 4.25 11.61 0.83
C ALA A 185 3.90 12.73 1.83
N THR A 186 4.40 12.62 3.07
CA THR A 186 4.27 13.68 4.09
C THR A 186 5.27 14.80 3.85
N VAL A 187 5.07 15.93 4.51
CA VAL A 187 6.02 17.05 4.51
C VAL A 187 7.38 16.58 5.04
N ASP A 188 7.40 15.96 6.23
CA ASP A 188 8.60 15.40 6.87
C ASP A 188 9.39 14.47 5.92
N HIS A 189 8.70 13.64 5.13
CA HIS A 189 9.37 12.71 4.23
C HIS A 189 10.07 13.43 3.06
N LYS A 190 9.42 14.45 2.49
CA LYS A 190 9.99 15.26 1.41
C LYS A 190 11.17 16.09 1.91
N GLU A 191 11.08 16.64 3.11
CA GLU A 191 12.18 17.36 3.77
C GLU A 191 13.38 16.43 4.03
N ALA A 192 13.14 15.19 4.45
CA ALA A 192 14.19 14.19 4.61
C ALA A 192 14.87 13.85 3.28
N ILE A 193 14.11 13.64 2.20
CA ILE A 193 14.68 13.42 0.86
C ILE A 193 15.51 14.63 0.41
N GLN A 194 15.03 15.85 0.67
CA GLN A 194 15.76 17.07 0.34
C GLN A 194 17.09 17.18 1.10
N SER A 195 17.12 16.77 2.36
CA SER A 195 18.26 16.94 3.27
C SER A 195 19.29 15.81 3.15
N PHE A 196 18.83 14.58 2.93
CA PHE A 196 19.66 13.37 2.98
C PHE A 196 19.75 12.63 1.64
N GLY A 197 19.04 13.09 0.61
CA GLY A 197 19.08 12.54 -0.73
C GLY A 197 18.05 11.43 -1.00
N VAL A 198 18.07 10.91 -2.22
CA VAL A 198 17.19 9.83 -2.67
C VAL A 198 17.85 8.48 -2.42
N LEU A 199 17.27 7.66 -1.54
CA LEU A 199 17.66 6.26 -1.33
C LEU A 199 17.19 5.32 -2.45
N HIS A 200 17.83 4.15 -2.56
CA HIS A 200 17.44 3.06 -3.47
C HIS A 200 16.01 2.53 -3.23
N ILE A 201 15.47 2.70 -2.03
CA ILE A 201 14.09 2.30 -1.70
C ILE A 201 13.04 3.33 -2.13
N HIS A 202 13.43 4.48 -2.69
CA HIS A 202 12.49 5.46 -3.22
C HIS A 202 12.08 5.13 -4.65
N ARG A 203 10.79 5.34 -4.94
CA ARG A 203 10.19 5.16 -6.26
C ARG A 203 10.50 6.39 -7.11
N LYS A 204 11.66 6.39 -7.77
CA LYS A 204 12.23 7.54 -8.48
C LYS A 204 11.30 8.18 -9.53
N ALA A 205 10.37 7.42 -10.10
CA ALA A 205 9.39 7.94 -11.07
C ALA A 205 8.20 8.67 -10.44
N PHE A 206 8.02 8.62 -9.11
CA PHE A 206 6.88 9.24 -8.44
C PHE A 206 7.13 10.74 -8.23
N ALA A 207 6.07 11.53 -8.40
CA ALA A 207 6.06 12.92 -7.96
C ALA A 207 6.32 13.02 -6.45
N GLY A 208 7.22 13.90 -6.04
CA GLY A 208 7.77 14.00 -4.69
C GLY A 208 9.10 13.25 -4.47
N VAL A 209 9.58 12.50 -5.48
CA VAL A 209 10.92 11.91 -5.51
C VAL A 209 11.67 12.34 -6.76
N ARG A 210 11.01 12.30 -7.92
CA ARG A 210 11.62 12.58 -9.23
C ARG A 210 12.35 13.93 -9.27
N GLU A 211 11.77 14.94 -8.65
CA GLU A 211 12.28 16.30 -8.57
C GLU A 211 13.64 16.38 -7.85
N PHE A 212 13.92 15.42 -6.96
CA PHE A 212 15.18 15.33 -6.24
C PHE A 212 16.23 14.49 -6.97
N VAL A 213 15.82 13.62 -7.90
CA VAL A 213 16.74 12.84 -8.75
C VAL A 213 17.31 13.72 -9.85
N GLU A 214 16.46 14.52 -10.51
CA GLU A 214 16.84 15.42 -11.60
C GLU A 214 17.80 16.52 -11.10
N ARG A 215 17.56 17.05 -9.89
CA ARG A 215 18.41 18.08 -9.28
C ARG A 215 19.82 17.59 -8.93
N SER A 216 20.00 16.31 -8.57
CA SER A 216 21.33 15.75 -8.33
C SER A 216 22.16 15.66 -9.61
N ALA A 217 21.53 15.34 -10.75
CA ALA A 217 22.22 15.28 -12.03
C ALA A 217 22.65 16.66 -12.55
N GLU A 218 21.86 17.72 -12.33
CA GLU A 218 22.22 19.08 -12.75
C GLU A 218 23.39 19.67 -11.95
N VAL A 219 23.47 19.38 -10.64
CA VAL A 219 24.56 19.86 -9.78
C VAL A 219 25.90 19.21 -10.15
N ASP A 220 25.89 17.91 -10.48
CA ASP A 220 27.10 17.21 -10.92
C ASP A 220 27.63 17.77 -12.26
N VAL A 221 26.74 18.15 -13.18
CA VAL A 221 27.12 18.74 -14.48
C VAL A 221 27.75 20.14 -14.31
N ILE A 222 27.25 20.97 -13.40
CA ILE A 222 27.81 22.31 -13.16
C ILE A 222 29.19 22.26 -12.48
N SER A 223 29.46 21.21 -11.68
CA SER A 223 30.74 21.03 -10.98
C SER A 223 31.92 20.63 -11.88
N THR A 224 31.66 20.18 -13.12
CA THR A 224 32.69 19.66 -14.04
C THR A 224 33.20 20.68 -15.05
N VAL A 225 32.74 21.93 -15.03
CA VAL A 225 33.27 22.99 -15.89
C VAL A 225 34.63 23.47 -15.33
N PRO A 226 35.76 23.30 -16.04
CA PRO A 226 37.05 23.80 -15.56
C PRO A 226 36.99 25.32 -15.49
N ARG A 227 37.30 25.89 -14.31
CA ARG A 227 37.60 27.33 -14.21
C ARG A 227 38.84 27.62 -15.05
N THR A 228 38.64 28.14 -16.25
CA THR A 228 39.73 28.74 -17.03
C THR A 228 40.29 29.92 -16.24
N VAL A 229 41.47 29.73 -15.67
CA VAL A 229 42.27 30.81 -15.07
C VAL A 229 42.82 31.65 -16.22
N GLY A 230 42.06 32.67 -16.61
CA GLY A 230 42.49 33.70 -17.55
C GLY A 230 43.41 34.70 -16.85
N ARG A 231 44.67 34.73 -17.29
CA ARG A 231 45.76 35.58 -16.80
C ARG A 231 45.43 37.08 -16.88
N SER A 232 46.02 37.80 -15.94
CA SER A 232 46.09 39.26 -15.79
C SER A 232 46.60 39.99 -17.05
N PRO A 233 46.22 41.27 -17.25
CA PRO A 233 46.68 42.08 -18.36
C PRO A 233 48.08 42.64 -18.07
N SER A 234 48.97 42.58 -19.07
CA SER A 234 50.21 43.32 -19.07
C SER A 234 50.34 44.10 -20.38
N SER A 235 50.46 45.43 -20.21
CA SER A 235 50.94 46.48 -21.13
C SER A 235 50.18 46.71 -22.44
#